data_AF-A0A9W4E1D6-F1
#
_entry.id   AF-A0A9W4E1D6-F1
#
_cell.length_a   1.000
_cell.length_b   1.000
_cell.length_c   1.000
_cell.angle_alpha   90.00
_cell.angle_beta   90.00
_cell.angle_gamma   90.00
#
_symmetry.space_group_name_H-M   'P 1'
#
loop_
_entity.id
_entity.type
_entity.pdbx_description
1 polymer ?
#
loop_
_entity_poly.entity_id
_entity_poly.type
_entity_poly.pdbx_seq_one_letter_code
_entity_poly.pdbx_strand_id
1 'polypeptide(L)'
;MPGVTLGAHTSPVPGLSRRGVGGDRRLLPAATLAGTAGVALAAAEIPAAAPARQDRTWLARGLAGWYAAGYGAPQARAVATPDAARIRAAVGAGITGLPALQGSLVARSAGPLPAAAVAACAPLGRVLARRMSPT
;
A
#
# COMPACT_ATOMS: atom_id res chain seq x y z
N MET A 1 -8.50 -7.40 -10.91
CA MET A 1 -9.60 -7.66 -9.96
C MET A 1 -9.36 -6.86 -8.67
N PRO A 2 -9.84 -5.61 -8.56
CA PRO A 2 -9.64 -4.77 -7.36
C PRO A 2 -10.56 -5.15 -6.17
N GLY A 3 -11.35 -6.22 -6.30
CA GLY A 3 -12.40 -6.61 -5.36
C GLY A 3 -11.97 -7.47 -4.17
N VAL A 4 -10.74 -7.98 -4.12
CA VAL A 4 -10.28 -8.76 -2.94
C VAL A 4 -9.87 -7.87 -1.77
N THR A 5 -9.51 -6.61 -2.06
CA THR A 5 -9.25 -5.59 -1.03
C THR A 5 -10.54 -4.99 -0.46
N LEU A 6 -11.66 -5.09 -1.20
CA LEU A 6 -13.00 -4.65 -0.77
C LEU A 6 -13.82 -5.77 -0.13
N GLY A 7 -13.60 -7.05 -0.46
CA GLY A 7 -14.32 -8.19 0.13
C GLY A 7 -14.16 -8.33 1.66
N ALA A 8 -13.08 -7.76 2.22
CA ALA A 8 -12.88 -7.66 3.67
C ALA A 8 -13.61 -6.46 4.31
N HIS A 9 -14.09 -5.49 3.53
CA HIS A 9 -14.82 -4.33 4.04
C HIS A 9 -16.29 -4.68 4.36
N THR A 10 -16.91 -5.63 3.66
CA THR A 10 -18.38 -5.79 3.70
C THR A 10 -18.92 -7.20 3.93
N SER A 11 -18.11 -8.21 4.21
CA SER A 11 -18.69 -9.52 4.59
C SER A 11 -18.84 -9.66 6.11
N PRO A 12 -20.08 -9.82 6.62
CA PRO A 12 -20.30 -10.40 7.93
C PRO A 12 -19.87 -11.88 7.89
N VAL A 13 -19.34 -12.35 9.02
CA VAL A 13 -18.93 -13.73 9.28
C VAL A 13 -20.17 -14.64 9.21
N PRO A 14 -20.27 -15.57 8.24
CA PRO A 14 -20.39 -16.98 8.60
C PRO A 14 -19.49 -17.96 7.82
N GLY A 15 -18.78 -17.49 6.77
CA GLY A 15 -17.92 -18.36 5.95
C GLY A 15 -16.66 -18.89 6.66
N LEU A 16 -16.19 -18.17 7.69
CA LEU A 16 -15.00 -18.52 8.48
C LEU A 16 -15.23 -19.63 9.53
N SER A 17 -16.47 -20.12 9.69
CA SER A 17 -16.79 -21.17 10.66
C SER A 17 -16.38 -22.59 10.23
N ARG A 18 -15.87 -22.81 8.99
CA ARG A 18 -15.61 -24.16 8.45
C ARG A 18 -14.19 -24.44 7.94
N ARG A 19 -13.26 -23.49 8.07
CA ARG A 19 -11.82 -23.70 7.87
C ARG A 19 -11.13 -22.86 8.95
N GLY A 20 -10.73 -23.36 10.11
CA GLY A 20 -10.02 -24.61 10.35
C GLY A 20 -8.64 -24.25 10.91
N VAL A 21 -8.62 -23.87 12.19
CA VAL A 21 -7.55 -24.06 13.18
C VAL A 21 -6.08 -23.80 12.72
N GLY A 22 -5.50 -22.68 13.17
CA GLY A 22 -4.05 -22.52 13.39
C GLY A 22 -3.22 -21.76 12.35
N GLY A 23 -3.53 -21.84 11.05
CA GLY A 23 -2.64 -21.33 9.99
C GLY A 23 -3.18 -20.15 9.14
N ASP A 24 -4.50 -20.01 9.04
CA ASP A 24 -5.15 -19.18 8.01
C ASP A 24 -4.97 -17.65 8.24
N ARG A 25 -4.80 -17.23 9.50
CA ARG A 25 -4.62 -15.81 9.87
C ARG A 25 -3.33 -15.19 9.33
N ARG A 26 -2.32 -15.99 8.99
CA ARG A 26 -1.04 -15.51 8.45
C ARG A 26 -1.03 -15.43 6.93
N LEU A 27 -1.85 -16.25 6.26
CA LEU A 27 -1.93 -16.28 4.80
C LEU A 27 -2.47 -14.97 4.23
N LEU A 28 -3.47 -14.38 4.89
CA LEU A 28 -4.02 -13.08 4.50
C LEU A 28 -2.97 -11.94 4.55
N PRO A 29 -2.28 -11.69 5.68
CA PRO A 29 -1.21 -10.70 5.73
C PRO A 29 -0.07 -10.95 4.73
N ALA A 30 0.30 -12.22 4.51
CA ALA A 30 1.37 -12.59 3.58
C ALA A 30 0.98 -12.32 2.12
N ALA A 31 -0.24 -12.67 1.74
CA ALA A 31 -0.79 -12.38 0.42
C ALA A 31 -0.87 -10.87 0.16
N THR A 32 -1.29 -10.09 1.16
CA THR A 32 -1.34 -8.62 1.04
C THR A 32 0.07 -8.03 0.89
N LEU A 33 1.06 -8.53 1.62
CA LEU A 33 2.46 -8.11 1.49
C LEU A 33 3.01 -8.43 0.09
N ALA A 34 2.76 -9.63 -0.42
CA ALA A 34 3.14 -10.01 -1.79
C ALA A 34 2.47 -9.12 -2.84
N GLY A 35 1.18 -8.80 -2.65
CA GLY A 35 0.45 -7.84 -3.48
C GLY A 35 1.08 -6.44 -3.46
N THR A 36 1.45 -5.94 -2.28
CA THR A 36 2.14 -4.64 -2.13
C THR A 36 3.48 -4.62 -2.85
N ALA A 37 4.27 -5.70 -2.75
CA ALA A 37 5.52 -5.82 -3.48
C ALA A 37 5.28 -5.81 -5.01
N GLY A 38 4.31 -6.59 -5.50
CA GLY A 38 3.96 -6.63 -6.92
C GLY A 38 3.50 -5.27 -7.46
N VAL A 39 2.66 -4.55 -6.71
CA VAL A 39 2.20 -3.20 -7.08
C VAL A 39 3.34 -2.19 -7.10
N ALA A 40 4.25 -2.25 -6.11
CA ALA A 40 5.41 -1.36 -6.07
C ALA A 40 6.35 -1.61 -7.26
N LEU A 41 6.59 -2.88 -7.61
CA LEU A 41 7.38 -3.25 -8.78
C LEU A 41 6.74 -2.72 -10.07
N ALA A 42 5.44 -2.99 -10.28
CA ALA A 42 4.71 -2.50 -11.44
C ALA A 42 4.67 -0.95 -11.52
N ALA A 43 4.65 -0.25 -10.38
CA ALA A 43 4.68 1.20 -10.34
C ALA A 43 6.08 1.78 -10.61
N ALA A 44 7.13 1.02 -10.31
CA ALA A 44 8.53 1.36 -10.57
C ALA A 44 8.99 1.00 -11.99
N GLU A 45 8.29 0.09 -12.67
CA GLU A 45 8.56 -0.27 -14.05
C GLU A 45 8.28 0.88 -15.02
N ILE A 46 9.19 1.04 -15.98
CA ILE A 46 9.10 2.04 -17.04
C ILE A 46 9.00 1.31 -18.37
N PRO A 47 7.94 1.53 -19.15
CA PRO A 47 7.81 0.92 -20.46
C PRO A 47 9.02 1.27 -21.32
N ALA A 48 9.70 0.25 -21.86
CA ALA A 48 10.90 0.39 -22.69
C ALA A 48 10.68 1.24 -23.96
N ALA A 49 9.42 1.44 -24.35
CA ALA A 49 9.03 2.15 -25.57
C ALA A 49 9.12 3.68 -25.49
N ALA A 50 9.44 4.28 -24.33
CA ALA A 50 9.54 5.73 -24.20
C ALA A 50 10.91 6.14 -23.65
N PRO A 51 11.61 7.13 -24.27
CA PRO A 51 12.78 7.76 -23.66
C PRO A 51 12.31 8.58 -22.44
N ALA A 52 12.12 7.91 -21.32
CA ALA A 52 11.79 8.55 -20.07
C ALA A 52 13.02 9.33 -19.61
N ARG A 53 12.84 10.62 -19.34
CA ARG A 53 13.90 11.42 -18.71
C ARG A 53 14.29 10.77 -17.37
N GLN A 54 15.59 10.70 -17.12
CA GLN A 54 16.18 9.98 -15.98
C GLN A 54 15.63 10.49 -14.64
N ASP A 55 15.34 11.78 -14.52
CA ASP A 55 14.68 12.41 -13.36
C ASP A 55 13.30 11.80 -13.04
N ARG A 56 12.43 11.63 -14.05
CA ARG A 56 11.11 11.01 -13.88
C ARG A 56 11.21 9.56 -13.46
N THR A 57 12.22 8.87 -13.97
CA THR A 57 12.52 7.48 -13.61
C THR A 57 12.89 7.34 -12.14
N TRP A 58 13.84 8.15 -11.68
CA TRP A 58 14.25 8.13 -10.28
C TRP A 58 13.13 8.56 -9.34
N LEU A 59 12.33 9.55 -9.73
CA LEU A 59 11.17 9.97 -8.95
C LEU A 59 10.13 8.86 -8.81
N ALA A 60 9.73 8.20 -9.91
CA ALA A 60 8.78 7.09 -9.86
C ALA A 60 9.30 5.95 -8.98
N ARG A 61 10.55 5.52 -9.17
CA ARG A 61 11.17 4.46 -8.36
C ARG A 61 11.26 4.86 -6.88
N GLY A 62 11.61 6.11 -6.59
CA GLY A 62 11.68 6.64 -5.23
C GLY A 62 10.30 6.65 -4.55
N LEU A 63 9.25 7.08 -5.24
CA LEU A 63 7.89 7.11 -4.73
C LEU A 63 7.30 5.70 -4.54
N ALA A 64 7.55 4.79 -5.48
CA ALA A 64 7.20 3.37 -5.34
C ALA A 64 7.93 2.71 -4.16
N GLY A 65 9.22 3.00 -3.99
CA GLY A 65 10.02 2.54 -2.86
C GLY A 65 9.51 3.10 -1.53
N TRP A 66 9.13 4.38 -1.50
CA TRP A 66 8.52 4.99 -0.32
C TRP A 66 7.19 4.35 0.05
N TYR A 67 6.32 4.08 -0.92
CA TYR A 67 5.08 3.32 -0.72
C TYR A 67 5.37 1.92 -0.16
N ALA A 68 6.31 1.19 -0.77
CA ALA A 68 6.68 -0.16 -0.34
C ALA A 68 7.23 -0.18 1.09
N ALA A 69 8.12 0.74 1.44
CA ALA A 69 8.67 0.84 2.80
C ALA A 69 7.59 1.23 3.82
N GLY A 70 6.74 2.21 3.47
CA GLY A 70 5.71 2.74 4.35
C GLY A 70 4.58 1.75 4.65
N TYR A 71 4.21 0.90 3.69
CA TYR A 71 3.12 -0.08 3.82
C TYR A 71 3.62 -1.50 4.12
N GLY A 72 4.72 -1.90 3.51
CA GLY A 72 5.31 -3.23 3.66
C GLY A 72 5.85 -3.51 5.06
N ALA A 73 6.44 -2.53 5.74
CA ALA A 73 6.95 -2.73 7.10
C ALA A 73 5.83 -3.07 8.13
N PRO A 74 4.70 -2.32 8.18
CA PRO A 74 3.54 -2.71 8.98
C PRO A 74 2.96 -4.08 8.61
N GLN A 75 2.87 -4.41 7.32
CA GLN A 75 2.39 -5.72 6.85
C GLN A 75 3.32 -6.85 7.29
N ALA A 76 4.63 -6.70 7.14
CA ALA A 76 5.63 -7.68 7.59
C ALA A 76 5.55 -7.92 9.10
N ARG A 77 5.34 -6.86 9.90
CA ARG A 77 5.10 -6.99 11.35
C ARG A 77 3.81 -7.76 11.65
N ALA A 78 2.74 -7.54 10.90
CA ALA A 78 1.48 -8.27 11.04
C ALA A 78 1.59 -9.74 10.61
N VAL A 79 2.41 -10.05 9.59
CA VAL A 79 2.75 -11.43 9.20
C VAL A 79 3.51 -12.13 10.31
N ALA A 80 4.53 -11.47 10.87
CA ALA A 80 5.37 -12.02 11.94
C ALA A 80 4.54 -12.26 13.22
N THR A 81 3.73 -11.27 13.62
CA THR A 81 2.87 -11.34 14.81
C THR A 81 1.46 -10.81 14.48
N PRO A 82 0.50 -11.69 14.17
CA PRO A 82 -0.85 -11.27 13.80
C PRO A 82 -1.70 -10.95 15.04
N ASP A 83 -1.67 -9.69 15.49
CA ASP A 83 -2.61 -9.15 16.47
C ASP A 83 -3.41 -7.97 15.92
N ALA A 84 -4.47 -7.61 16.64
CA ALA A 84 -5.39 -6.56 16.20
C ALA A 84 -4.74 -5.18 16.06
N ALA A 85 -3.76 -4.84 16.90
CA ALA A 85 -3.07 -3.55 16.81
C ALA A 85 -2.19 -3.47 15.56
N ARG A 86 -1.45 -4.54 15.24
CA ARG A 86 -0.59 -4.65 14.06
C ARG A 86 -1.40 -4.71 12.77
N ILE A 87 -2.55 -5.40 12.78
CA ILE A 87 -3.48 -5.42 11.64
C ILE A 87 -4.04 -4.01 11.40
N ARG A 88 -4.53 -3.31 12.44
CA ARG A 88 -5.01 -1.92 12.31
C ARG A 88 -3.92 -0.98 11.81
N ALA A 89 -2.70 -1.12 12.32
CA ALA A 89 -1.55 -0.33 11.88
C ALA A 89 -1.23 -0.58 10.40
N ALA A 90 -1.28 -1.84 9.94
CA ALA A 90 -1.11 -2.17 8.53
C ALA A 90 -2.22 -1.54 7.67
N VAL A 91 -3.49 -1.68 8.05
CA VAL A 91 -4.62 -1.08 7.32
C VAL A 91 -4.48 0.44 7.22
N GLY A 92 -4.20 1.11 8.34
CA GLY A 92 -4.00 2.57 8.36
C GLY A 92 -2.83 3.03 7.50
N ALA A 93 -1.73 2.26 7.48
CA ALA A 93 -0.59 2.52 6.60
C ALA A 93 -0.95 2.35 5.11
N GLY A 94 -1.81 1.39 4.77
CA GLY A 94 -2.30 1.19 3.41
C GLY A 94 -3.10 2.39 2.91
N ILE A 95 -4.09 2.83 3.70
CA ILE A 95 -4.95 3.98 3.36
C ILE A 95 -4.11 5.25 3.17
N THR A 96 -3.21 5.54 4.10
CA THR A 96 -2.40 6.76 4.05
C THR A 96 -1.22 6.69 3.08
N GLY A 97 -0.86 5.50 2.60
CA GLY A 97 0.23 5.29 1.64
C GLY A 97 -0.17 5.42 0.17
N LEU A 98 -1.47 5.35 -0.17
CA LEU A 98 -1.96 5.41 -1.55
C LEU A 98 -1.47 6.64 -2.34
N PRO A 99 -1.40 7.86 -1.77
CA PRO A 99 -0.95 9.01 -2.56
C PRO A 99 0.51 8.91 -3.03
N ALA A 100 1.38 8.22 -2.29
CA ALA A 100 2.76 7.97 -2.75
C ALA A 100 2.78 7.05 -3.99
N LEU A 101 1.94 6.01 -4.00
CA LEU A 101 1.78 5.13 -5.16
C LEU A 101 1.20 5.88 -6.36
N GLN A 102 0.17 6.70 -6.14
CA GLN A 102 -0.43 7.54 -7.19
C GLN A 102 0.61 8.52 -7.74
N GLY A 103 1.42 9.15 -6.89
CA GLY A 103 2.53 10.00 -7.30
C GLY A 103 3.53 9.27 -8.21
N SER A 104 3.86 8.01 -7.92
CA SER A 104 4.71 7.17 -8.79
C SER A 104 4.13 7.02 -10.19
N LEU A 105 2.81 6.79 -10.30
CA LEU A 105 2.13 6.65 -11.59
C LEU A 105 2.04 7.99 -12.34
N VAL A 106 1.79 9.08 -11.62
CA VAL A 106 1.73 10.45 -12.16
C VAL A 106 3.10 10.91 -12.67
N ALA A 107 4.20 10.52 -12.02
CA ALA A 107 5.55 10.84 -12.46
C ALA A 107 5.84 10.32 -13.89
N ARG A 108 5.17 9.23 -14.28
CA ARG A 108 5.30 8.61 -15.60
C ARG A 108 4.55 9.37 -16.69
N SER A 109 3.39 9.97 -16.39
CA SER A 109 2.51 10.57 -17.39
C SER A 109 2.49 12.10 -17.40
N ALA A 110 2.52 12.73 -16.22
CA ALA A 110 2.27 14.17 -16.06
C ALA A 110 3.48 14.99 -15.58
N GLY A 111 4.59 14.33 -15.22
CA GLY A 111 5.84 14.99 -14.82
C GLY A 111 6.02 15.18 -13.31
N PRO A 112 7.14 15.78 -12.87
CA PRO A 112 7.59 15.70 -11.49
C PRO A 112 6.77 16.54 -10.50
N LEU A 113 6.31 17.73 -10.90
CA LEU A 113 5.50 18.61 -10.05
C LEU A 113 4.15 17.99 -9.64
N PRO A 114 3.28 17.54 -10.57
CA PRO A 114 2.02 16.91 -10.18
C PRO A 114 2.24 15.62 -9.41
N ALA A 115 3.31 14.86 -9.71
CA ALA A 115 3.67 13.66 -8.97
C ALA A 115 4.01 13.95 -7.50
N ALA A 116 4.84 14.98 -7.27
CA ALA A 116 5.20 15.42 -5.91
C ALA A 116 3.99 15.95 -5.14
N ALA A 117 3.12 16.73 -5.81
CA ALA A 117 1.91 17.26 -5.21
C ALA A 117 0.98 16.15 -4.71
N VAL A 118 0.74 15.12 -5.54
CA VAL A 118 -0.06 13.96 -5.15
C VAL A 118 0.62 13.18 -4.03
N ALA A 119 1.94 12.94 -4.12
CA ALA A 119 2.67 12.20 -3.11
C ALA A 119 2.66 12.91 -1.72
N ALA A 120 2.66 14.24 -1.70
CA ALA A 120 2.59 15.04 -0.48
C ALA A 120 1.27 14.85 0.30
N CYS A 121 0.20 14.34 -0.33
CA CYS A 121 -1.04 14.00 0.37
C CYS A 121 -0.86 12.82 1.35
N ALA A 122 0.15 11.95 1.16
CA ALA A 122 0.39 10.81 2.05
C ALA A 122 0.75 11.22 3.49
N PRO A 123 1.78 12.07 3.74
CA PRO A 123 2.08 12.54 5.09
C PRO A 123 0.96 13.40 5.68
N LEU A 124 0.25 14.19 4.87
CA LEU A 124 -0.90 14.99 5.31
C LEU A 124 -2.04 14.10 5.82
N GLY A 125 -2.43 13.08 5.05
CA GLY A 125 -3.44 12.11 5.47
C GLY A 125 -3.05 11.39 6.75
N ARG A 126 -1.77 11.10 6.95
CA ARG A 126 -1.25 10.49 8.18
C ARG A 126 -1.34 11.40 9.40
N VAL A 127 -1.06 12.70 9.23
CA VAL A 127 -1.22 13.70 10.29
C VAL A 127 -2.70 13.86 10.65
N LEU A 128 -3.57 13.96 9.66
CA LEU A 128 -5.02 14.09 9.87
C LEU A 128 -5.61 12.85 10.55
N ALA A 129 -5.25 11.65 10.11
CA ALA A 129 -5.71 10.40 10.72
C ALA A 129 -5.31 10.29 12.21
N ARG A 130 -4.11 10.78 12.57
CA ARG A 130 -3.67 10.84 13.98
C ARG A 130 -4.46 11.85 14.81
N ARG A 131 -4.89 12.97 14.21
CA ARG A 131 -5.68 13.99 14.91
C ARG A 131 -7.15 13.58 15.09
N MET A 132 -7.68 12.80 14.15
CA MET A 132 -9.08 12.37 14.16
C MET A 132 -9.33 11.03 14.85
N SER A 133 -8.28 10.27 15.17
CA SER A 133 -8.41 9.07 15.99
C SER A 133 -8.32 9.49 17.46
N PRO A 134 -9.41 9.52 18.22
CA PRO A 134 -9.31 9.58 19.67
C PRO A 134 -8.75 8.24 20.10
N THR A 135 -7.56 8.24 20.71
CA THR A 135 -7.15 7.12 21.55
C THR A 135 -8.02 7.07 22.78
#